data_AF-A0A1V4QYZ3-F1
#
_entry.id   AF-A0A1V4QYZ3-F1
#
_cell.length_a   1.000
_cell.length_b   1.000
_cell.length_c   1.000
_cell.angle_alpha   90.00
_cell.angle_beta   90.00
_cell.angle_gamma   90.00
#
_symmetry.space_group_name_H-M   'P 1'
#
loop_
_entity.id
_entity.type
_entity.pdbx_description
1 polymer ?
#
loop_
_entity_poly.entity_id
_entity_poly.type
_entity_poly.pdbx_seq_one_letter_code
_entity_poly.pdbx_strand_id
1 'polypeptide(L)'
;YRFDGAHFSNSNGLTLSYLVTRLDGYSMDDIRGMIDRAQQAGKEREEYVWLLDDDEKTYDQMKDAYDRLVDMGEPVFPDPWTDDKTWINRAPAKVMGYTSHGIHAGMPDGYISDFLQFEYADGALFNTYESFNGYGLRSPDQSTHGQVAEFIRAGGTGGIGNVYEPYASSISHEEILYPAYAVGYPLADAAYMSLAYLDFASIVVGDPLTCIAPTQKPVRPELASFSATNQAGKIVLNWVTFSEPSELNFELYRSLAENDPGERITPFDISGVGQNGGSYSYTDTDLHATGTYFYRLQGVTPQEEIVLGDPVLVRIDRNLLNSSLNASNHPNPFNAATRIQLTLQESGPTSLIVYDLLGRKVRTLIGDERPAGSCSVIWDGQDDAGRTVASGTYFYQLKNDGQTLTQQMAYVK
;
A
#
# COMPACT_ATOMS: atom_id res chain seq x y z
N TYR A 1 -2.68 -5.12 -4.50
CA TYR A 1 -3.25 -5.23 -5.85
C TYR A 1 -4.58 -5.97 -5.79
N ARG A 2 -5.62 -5.30 -5.26
CA ARG A 2 -6.90 -5.30 -5.97
C ARG A 2 -6.82 -4.13 -6.93
N PHE A 3 -7.40 -4.27 -8.11
CA PHE A 3 -7.44 -3.22 -9.13
C PHE A 3 -7.98 -1.93 -8.51
N ASP A 4 -7.14 -0.89 -8.44
CA ASP A 4 -7.64 0.46 -8.20
C ASP A 4 -8.24 0.95 -9.52
N GLY A 5 -9.58 1.04 -9.57
CA GLY A 5 -10.30 1.51 -10.75
C GLY A 5 -9.88 2.91 -11.19
N ALA A 6 -9.26 3.72 -10.31
CA ALA A 6 -8.72 5.03 -10.67
C ALA A 6 -7.48 4.95 -11.57
N HIS A 7 -6.66 3.90 -11.44
CA HIS A 7 -5.44 3.70 -12.24
C HIS A 7 -5.75 3.27 -13.69
N PHE A 8 -6.85 2.55 -13.91
CA PHE A 8 -7.28 2.11 -15.24
C PHE A 8 -8.50 2.92 -15.69
N SER A 9 -8.27 4.23 -15.90
CA SER A 9 -9.25 5.15 -16.46
C SER A 9 -8.87 5.60 -17.87
N ASN A 10 -9.85 5.71 -18.76
CA ASN A 10 -9.63 6.33 -20.07
C ASN A 10 -9.98 7.83 -20.06
N SER A 11 -9.65 8.54 -21.14
CA SER A 11 -9.93 9.98 -21.30
C SER A 11 -11.41 10.36 -21.22
N ASN A 12 -12.32 9.39 -21.25
CA ASN A 12 -13.76 9.57 -21.11
C ASN A 12 -14.26 9.33 -19.67
N GLY A 13 -13.37 9.06 -18.72
CA GLY A 13 -13.72 8.82 -17.31
C GLY A 13 -14.32 7.45 -17.02
N LEU A 14 -14.17 6.47 -17.94
CA LEU A 14 -14.55 5.08 -17.67
C LEU A 14 -13.44 4.41 -16.85
N THR A 15 -13.82 3.81 -15.72
CA THR A 15 -12.93 3.08 -14.82
C THR A 15 -13.19 1.57 -14.91
N LEU A 16 -12.11 0.78 -14.92
CA LEU A 16 -12.23 -0.68 -14.86
C LEU A 16 -12.64 -1.10 -13.44
N SER A 17 -13.80 -1.75 -13.29
CA SER A 17 -14.32 -2.16 -11.96
C SER A 17 -14.04 -3.62 -11.61
N TYR A 18 -13.79 -4.47 -12.61
CA TYR A 18 -13.60 -5.90 -12.42
C TYR A 18 -12.62 -6.44 -13.46
N LEU A 19 -11.80 -7.39 -13.04
CA LEU A 19 -11.15 -8.30 -13.97
C LEU A 19 -12.13 -9.37 -14.42
N VAL A 20 -12.07 -9.73 -15.70
CA VAL A 20 -12.97 -10.71 -16.29
C VAL A 20 -12.15 -11.75 -17.05
N THR A 21 -12.49 -13.02 -16.86
CA THR A 21 -11.96 -14.10 -17.68
C THR A 21 -13.11 -14.77 -18.42
N ARG A 22 -12.80 -15.52 -19.47
CA ARG A 22 -13.78 -16.30 -20.22
C ARG A 22 -13.83 -17.72 -19.68
N LEU A 23 -15.03 -18.20 -19.41
CA LEU A 23 -15.30 -19.63 -19.26
C LEU A 23 -15.77 -20.17 -20.61
N ASP A 24 -14.83 -20.50 -21.48
CA ASP A 24 -15.11 -20.80 -22.89
C ASP A 24 -14.19 -21.93 -23.39
N GLY A 25 -14.61 -22.59 -24.46
CA GLY A 25 -13.95 -23.75 -25.02
C GLY A 25 -14.82 -24.39 -26.09
N TYR A 26 -14.24 -25.28 -26.87
CA TYR A 26 -14.88 -25.87 -28.05
C TYR A 26 -16.19 -26.62 -27.74
N SER A 27 -16.35 -27.13 -26.53
CA SER A 27 -17.57 -27.80 -26.08
C SER A 27 -17.85 -27.52 -24.61
N MET A 28 -19.09 -27.81 -24.18
CA MET A 28 -19.45 -27.72 -22.76
C MET A 28 -18.65 -28.66 -21.87
N ASP A 29 -18.17 -29.79 -22.40
CA ASP A 29 -17.37 -30.73 -21.62
C ASP A 29 -15.94 -30.23 -21.44
N ASP A 30 -15.38 -29.53 -22.44
CA ASP A 30 -14.11 -28.82 -22.31
C ASP A 30 -14.21 -27.74 -21.19
N ILE A 31 -15.30 -26.95 -21.19
CA ILE A 31 -15.55 -25.92 -20.17
C ILE A 31 -15.73 -26.52 -18.78
N ARG A 32 -16.49 -27.62 -18.65
CA ARG A 32 -16.68 -28.31 -17.36
C ARG A 32 -15.37 -28.87 -16.85
N GLY A 33 -14.62 -29.57 -17.70
CA GLY A 33 -13.31 -30.12 -17.34
C GLY A 33 -12.34 -29.03 -16.88
N MET A 34 -12.33 -27.89 -17.57
CA MET A 34 -11.54 -26.72 -17.17
C MET A 34 -11.92 -26.23 -15.76
N ILE A 35 -13.21 -26.10 -15.46
CA ILE A 35 -13.70 -25.69 -14.13
C ILE A 35 -13.36 -26.74 -13.06
N ASP A 36 -13.53 -28.02 -13.37
CA ASP A 36 -13.24 -29.11 -12.44
C ASP A 36 -11.76 -29.11 -12.05
N ARG A 37 -10.85 -28.95 -13.02
CA ARG A 37 -9.41 -28.82 -12.77
C ARG A 37 -9.07 -27.55 -11.99
N ALA A 38 -9.72 -26.43 -12.31
CA ALA A 38 -9.54 -25.18 -11.57
C ALA A 38 -9.93 -25.32 -10.09
N GLN A 39 -10.97 -26.09 -9.79
CA GLN A 39 -11.37 -26.38 -8.42
C GLN A 39 -10.40 -27.29 -7.68
N GLN A 40 -9.62 -28.14 -8.37
CA GLN A 40 -8.62 -29.01 -7.73
C GLN A 40 -7.25 -28.36 -7.59
N ALA A 41 -6.99 -27.27 -8.32
CA ALA A 41 -5.74 -26.52 -8.26
C ALA A 41 -5.30 -26.23 -6.82
N GLY A 42 -4.05 -26.60 -6.50
CA GLY A 42 -3.44 -26.32 -5.21
C GLY A 42 -4.01 -27.07 -3.99
N LYS A 43 -4.95 -28.01 -4.15
CA LYS A 43 -5.51 -28.78 -3.03
C LYS A 43 -4.58 -29.89 -2.53
N GLU A 44 -3.89 -30.54 -3.44
CA GLU A 44 -2.89 -31.57 -3.14
C GLU A 44 -1.54 -31.16 -3.74
N ARG A 45 -0.46 -31.61 -3.13
CA ARG A 45 0.88 -31.35 -3.66
C ARG A 45 1.11 -32.27 -4.87
N GLU A 46 0.84 -31.75 -6.05
CA GLU A 46 1.20 -32.42 -7.30
C GLU A 46 2.69 -32.21 -7.61
N GLU A 47 3.35 -33.24 -8.13
CA GLU A 47 4.65 -33.06 -8.77
C GLU A 47 4.42 -32.49 -10.17
N TYR A 48 4.88 -31.25 -10.39
CA TYR A 48 4.74 -30.56 -11.67
C TYR A 48 6.06 -29.92 -12.09
N VAL A 49 6.07 -29.38 -13.30
CA VAL A 49 7.16 -28.59 -13.87
C VAL A 49 6.62 -27.41 -14.66
N TRP A 50 7.36 -26.30 -14.65
CA TRP A 50 7.14 -25.15 -15.53
C TRP A 50 7.89 -25.37 -16.83
N LEU A 51 7.20 -25.31 -17.96
CA LEU A 51 7.76 -25.61 -19.27
C LEU A 51 7.91 -24.33 -20.09
N LEU A 52 9.16 -23.92 -20.31
CA LEU A 52 9.54 -22.72 -21.06
C LEU A 52 10.28 -23.16 -22.34
N ASP A 53 9.55 -23.31 -23.45
CA ASP A 53 10.05 -23.83 -24.73
C ASP A 53 10.58 -22.67 -25.60
N ASP A 54 11.77 -22.19 -25.25
CA ASP A 54 12.50 -21.14 -25.97
C ASP A 54 13.41 -21.73 -27.08
N ASP A 55 13.39 -21.12 -28.27
CA ASP A 55 14.18 -21.53 -29.46
C ASP A 55 15.27 -20.49 -29.82
N GLU A 56 15.15 -19.23 -29.37
CA GLU A 56 16.09 -18.17 -29.70
C GLU A 56 16.43 -17.26 -28.51
N LYS A 57 17.72 -17.03 -28.26
CA LYS A 57 18.26 -16.11 -27.23
C LYS A 57 17.92 -14.62 -27.46
N THR A 58 16.88 -14.30 -28.20
CA THR A 58 16.48 -12.95 -28.64
C THR A 58 15.45 -12.31 -27.72
N TYR A 59 14.75 -13.06 -26.87
CA TYR A 59 13.81 -12.53 -25.88
C TYR A 59 14.21 -12.91 -24.45
N ASP A 60 14.56 -11.92 -23.65
CA ASP A 60 15.00 -12.11 -22.26
C ASP A 60 13.87 -12.61 -21.33
N GLN A 61 12.61 -12.61 -21.78
CA GLN A 61 11.41 -12.84 -20.94
C GLN A 61 11.29 -14.29 -20.45
N MET A 62 11.35 -15.29 -21.32
CA MET A 62 11.34 -16.70 -20.89
C MET A 62 12.56 -17.03 -20.02
N LYS A 63 13.71 -16.42 -20.31
CA LYS A 63 14.91 -16.55 -19.48
C LYS A 63 14.73 -15.92 -18.09
N ASP A 64 14.16 -14.72 -18.00
CA ASP A 64 13.88 -14.05 -16.74
C ASP A 64 12.82 -14.81 -15.94
N ALA A 65 11.83 -15.41 -16.61
CA ALA A 65 10.86 -16.30 -15.99
C ALA A 65 11.53 -17.52 -15.38
N TYR A 66 12.46 -18.16 -16.12
CA TYR A 66 13.27 -19.26 -15.62
C TYR A 66 14.01 -18.87 -14.35
N ASP A 67 14.80 -17.78 -14.40
CA ASP A 67 15.65 -17.36 -13.28
C ASP A 67 14.79 -17.05 -12.03
N ARG A 68 13.65 -16.38 -12.19
CA ARG A 68 12.71 -16.07 -11.10
C ARG A 68 12.06 -17.31 -10.50
N LEU A 69 11.61 -18.25 -11.32
CA LEU A 69 10.99 -19.49 -10.86
C LEU A 69 12.01 -20.36 -10.10
N VAL A 70 13.24 -20.46 -10.61
CA VAL A 70 14.33 -21.18 -9.93
C VAL A 70 14.68 -20.52 -8.59
N ASP A 71 14.75 -19.19 -8.52
CA ASP A 71 14.99 -18.45 -7.28
C ASP A 71 13.88 -18.69 -6.23
N MET A 72 12.65 -18.95 -6.69
CA MET A 72 11.51 -19.34 -5.86
C MET A 72 11.54 -20.82 -5.46
N GLY A 73 12.47 -21.61 -5.99
CA GLY A 73 12.57 -23.06 -5.76
C GLY A 73 11.59 -23.89 -6.58
N GLU A 74 11.00 -23.32 -7.63
CA GLU A 74 10.08 -24.01 -8.53
C GLU A 74 10.86 -24.87 -9.57
N PRO A 75 10.37 -26.06 -9.92
CA PRO A 75 10.98 -26.90 -10.93
C PRO A 75 10.68 -26.38 -12.35
N VAL A 76 11.72 -26.08 -13.13
CA VAL A 76 11.59 -25.56 -14.50
C VAL A 76 12.26 -26.51 -15.50
N PHE A 77 11.68 -26.64 -16.69
CA PHE A 77 12.16 -27.47 -17.80
C PHE A 77 11.97 -26.73 -19.15
N PRO A 78 12.89 -26.88 -20.12
CA PRO A 78 14.17 -27.57 -20.01
C PRO A 78 15.14 -26.78 -19.12
N ASP A 79 16.26 -27.38 -18.74
CA ASP A 79 17.38 -26.59 -18.23
C ASP A 79 17.97 -25.82 -19.44
N PRO A 80 17.88 -24.48 -19.49
CA PRO A 80 18.33 -23.68 -20.64
C PRO A 80 19.83 -23.83 -20.88
N TRP A 81 20.59 -24.38 -19.92
CA TRP A 81 22.02 -24.64 -20.05
C TRP A 81 22.34 -26.00 -20.66
N THR A 82 21.34 -26.85 -20.89
CA THR A 82 21.51 -28.20 -21.46
C THR A 82 21.36 -28.27 -22.99
N ASP A 83 21.05 -27.14 -23.64
CA ASP A 83 21.11 -26.83 -25.10
C ASP A 83 21.04 -28.05 -26.04
N ASP A 84 19.84 -28.60 -26.24
CA ASP A 84 19.59 -29.57 -27.31
C ASP A 84 18.83 -28.99 -28.52
N LYS A 85 18.29 -27.76 -28.40
CA LYS A 85 17.55 -27.02 -29.45
C LYS A 85 16.46 -27.83 -30.15
N THR A 86 15.90 -28.80 -29.45
CA THR A 86 14.80 -29.60 -29.98
C THR A 86 13.51 -29.19 -29.30
N TRP A 87 12.53 -28.79 -30.12
CA TRP A 87 11.15 -28.54 -29.71
C TRP A 87 10.66 -29.63 -28.73
N ILE A 88 10.08 -29.18 -27.62
CA ILE A 88 9.74 -30.06 -26.52
C ILE A 88 8.36 -30.66 -26.74
N ASN A 89 8.27 -31.98 -26.74
CA ASN A 89 6.99 -32.70 -26.87
C ASN A 89 6.70 -33.67 -25.71
N ARG A 90 7.61 -33.77 -24.75
CA ARG A 90 7.44 -34.54 -23.50
C ARG A 90 7.99 -33.74 -22.33
N ALA A 91 7.34 -33.89 -21.18
CA ALA A 91 7.78 -33.30 -19.92
C ALA A 91 8.15 -34.41 -18.92
N PRO A 92 9.09 -34.16 -17.99
CA PRO A 92 9.48 -35.14 -16.97
C PRO A 92 8.43 -35.34 -15.86
N ALA A 93 7.48 -34.43 -15.74
CA ALA A 93 6.38 -34.43 -14.77
C ALA A 93 5.14 -33.77 -15.40
N LYS A 94 4.07 -33.63 -14.62
CA LYS A 94 2.90 -32.86 -15.06
C LYS A 94 3.29 -31.40 -15.37
N VAL A 95 2.70 -30.80 -16.38
CA VAL A 95 3.00 -29.42 -16.79
C VAL A 95 2.07 -28.45 -16.07
N MET A 96 2.65 -27.50 -15.33
CA MET A 96 1.91 -26.43 -14.63
C MET A 96 1.81 -25.14 -15.46
N GLY A 97 2.86 -24.82 -16.21
CA GLY A 97 2.86 -23.71 -17.15
C GLY A 97 3.48 -24.17 -18.45
N TYR A 98 2.87 -23.85 -19.58
CA TYR A 98 3.46 -24.07 -20.90
C TYR A 98 3.51 -22.76 -21.65
N THR A 99 4.73 -22.33 -22.02
CA THR A 99 4.97 -21.24 -22.96
C THR A 99 5.92 -21.68 -24.07
N SER A 100 5.68 -21.19 -25.29
CA SER A 100 6.52 -21.43 -26.45
C SER A 100 6.40 -20.29 -27.46
N HIS A 101 7.32 -20.25 -28.43
CA HIS A 101 7.25 -19.32 -29.56
C HIS A 101 6.27 -19.75 -30.68
N GLY A 102 5.49 -20.81 -30.46
CA GLY A 102 4.53 -21.32 -31.43
C GLY A 102 5.17 -21.83 -32.73
N ILE A 103 4.35 -21.98 -33.77
CA ILE A 103 4.76 -22.52 -35.07
C ILE A 103 5.75 -21.63 -35.85
N HIS A 104 6.05 -20.42 -35.38
CA HIS A 104 7.17 -19.64 -35.92
C HIS A 104 8.55 -20.31 -35.72
N ALA A 105 8.62 -21.36 -34.89
CA ALA A 105 9.73 -22.32 -34.79
C ALA A 105 9.63 -23.56 -35.72
N GLY A 106 8.63 -23.64 -36.61
CA GLY A 106 8.46 -24.73 -37.57
C GLY A 106 7.69 -25.97 -37.09
N MET A 107 6.77 -25.81 -36.13
CA MET A 107 5.95 -26.90 -35.57
C MET A 107 4.79 -27.34 -36.52
N PRO A 108 4.25 -28.57 -36.39
CA PRO A 108 3.19 -29.10 -37.26
C PRO A 108 1.76 -28.67 -36.87
N ASP A 109 0.80 -28.79 -37.78
CA ASP A 109 -0.63 -28.56 -37.52
C ASP A 109 -1.13 -29.39 -36.33
N GLY A 110 -2.01 -28.82 -35.50
CA GLY A 110 -2.53 -29.51 -34.31
C GLY A 110 -1.44 -29.81 -33.26
N TYR A 111 -0.36 -29.02 -33.23
CA TYR A 111 0.80 -29.24 -32.36
C TYR A 111 0.42 -29.55 -30.90
N ILE A 112 -0.51 -28.80 -30.32
CA ILE A 112 -0.92 -29.00 -28.92
C ILE A 112 -1.68 -30.31 -28.73
N SER A 113 -2.64 -30.64 -29.61
CA SER A 113 -3.49 -31.82 -29.42
C SER A 113 -2.83 -33.12 -29.89
N ASP A 114 -2.00 -33.04 -30.92
CA ASP A 114 -1.56 -34.21 -31.69
C ASP A 114 -0.09 -34.55 -31.43
N PHE A 115 0.71 -33.58 -30.98
CA PHE A 115 2.17 -33.75 -30.83
C PHE A 115 2.66 -33.58 -29.39
N LEU A 116 2.11 -32.64 -28.63
CA LEU A 116 2.45 -32.50 -27.21
C LEU A 116 1.92 -33.69 -26.42
N GLN A 117 2.82 -34.47 -25.85
CA GLN A 117 2.51 -35.62 -24.99
C GLN A 117 2.68 -35.24 -23.53
N PHE A 118 2.04 -34.14 -23.15
CA PHE A 118 2.06 -33.65 -21.79
C PHE A 118 0.87 -34.21 -21.00
N GLU A 119 1.12 -34.47 -19.73
CA GLU A 119 0.07 -34.56 -18.73
C GLU A 119 0.02 -33.20 -18.02
N TYR A 120 -1.14 -32.58 -17.91
CA TYR A 120 -1.26 -31.26 -17.28
C TYR A 120 -1.64 -31.38 -15.81
N ALA A 121 -1.08 -30.51 -14.98
CA ALA A 121 -1.45 -30.38 -13.58
C ALA A 121 -2.82 -29.69 -13.44
N ASP A 122 -3.52 -29.95 -12.34
CA ASP A 122 -4.72 -29.19 -12.01
C ASP A 122 -4.33 -27.74 -11.70
N GLY A 123 -4.88 -26.79 -12.46
CA GLY A 123 -4.44 -25.39 -12.44
C GLY A 123 -3.48 -24.98 -13.56
N ALA A 124 -3.12 -25.89 -14.47
CA ALA A 124 -2.14 -25.60 -15.52
C ALA A 124 -2.53 -24.44 -16.45
N LEU A 125 -1.57 -23.55 -16.74
CA LEU A 125 -1.75 -22.35 -17.57
C LEU A 125 -0.98 -22.40 -18.89
N PHE A 126 -1.60 -21.86 -19.93
CA PHE A 126 -1.04 -21.72 -21.26
C PHE A 126 -0.73 -20.26 -21.61
N ASN A 127 0.45 -20.04 -22.17
CA ASN A 127 0.85 -18.83 -22.86
C ASN A 127 1.56 -19.23 -24.16
N THR A 128 1.54 -18.42 -25.21
CA THR A 128 2.43 -18.64 -26.36
C THR A 128 2.51 -17.36 -27.18
N TYR A 129 3.63 -17.20 -27.89
CA TYR A 129 3.88 -16.08 -28.78
C TYR A 129 3.30 -16.33 -30.17
N GLU A 130 1.97 -16.36 -30.27
CA GLU A 130 1.27 -16.61 -31.53
C GLU A 130 0.26 -15.51 -31.89
N SER A 131 0.11 -15.30 -33.20
CA SER A 131 -0.65 -14.20 -33.79
C SER A 131 -2.15 -14.24 -33.50
N PHE A 132 -2.78 -15.41 -33.41
CA PHE A 132 -4.21 -15.50 -33.11
C PHE A 132 -4.57 -16.82 -32.43
N ASN A 133 -3.88 -17.21 -31.38
CA ASN A 133 -4.13 -18.45 -30.61
C ASN A 133 -5.39 -18.43 -29.73
N GLY A 134 -6.08 -17.29 -29.61
CA GLY A 134 -7.34 -17.12 -28.87
C GLY A 134 -8.58 -17.05 -29.75
N TYR A 135 -8.45 -17.17 -31.08
CA TYR A 135 -9.60 -17.11 -31.99
C TYR A 135 -10.40 -18.41 -32.03
N GLY A 136 -11.67 -18.35 -32.44
CA GLY A 136 -12.37 -19.54 -32.91
C GLY A 136 -12.72 -20.61 -31.87
N LEU A 137 -12.79 -20.28 -30.57
CA LEU A 137 -13.07 -21.16 -29.40
C LEU A 137 -14.34 -22.06 -29.49
N ARG A 138 -15.01 -22.17 -30.64
CA ARG A 138 -16.27 -22.90 -30.88
C ARG A 138 -16.10 -24.19 -31.67
N SER A 139 -14.98 -24.38 -32.36
CA SER A 139 -14.71 -25.59 -33.13
C SER A 139 -13.20 -25.83 -33.19
N PRO A 140 -12.72 -27.08 -33.03
CA PRO A 140 -11.32 -27.40 -33.24
C PRO A 140 -10.86 -26.85 -34.58
N ASP A 141 -9.86 -25.99 -34.50
CA ASP A 141 -9.19 -25.46 -35.66
C ASP A 141 -8.19 -26.47 -36.18
N GLN A 142 -7.89 -26.40 -37.47
CA GLN A 142 -6.82 -27.18 -38.11
C GLN A 142 -5.76 -26.25 -38.70
N SER A 143 -5.71 -25.00 -38.24
CA SER A 143 -4.64 -24.10 -38.63
C SER A 143 -3.32 -24.48 -37.96
N THR A 144 -2.28 -23.81 -38.43
CA THR A 144 -0.92 -23.92 -37.95
C THR A 144 -0.69 -23.07 -36.68
N HIS A 145 -1.64 -22.98 -35.74
CA HIS A 145 -1.48 -22.20 -34.50
C HIS A 145 -1.91 -23.04 -33.31
N GLY A 146 -1.09 -23.09 -32.26
CA GLY A 146 -1.43 -23.72 -30.99
C GLY A 146 -2.46 -22.90 -30.22
N GLN A 147 -3.71 -23.36 -30.18
CA GLN A 147 -4.79 -22.56 -29.58
C GLN A 147 -4.99 -22.80 -28.08
N VAL A 148 -5.44 -21.75 -27.39
CA VAL A 148 -5.89 -21.84 -25.98
C VAL A 148 -6.99 -22.90 -25.81
N ALA A 149 -7.94 -22.98 -26.76
CA ALA A 149 -9.01 -23.98 -26.69
C ALA A 149 -8.52 -25.42 -26.91
N GLU A 150 -7.45 -25.63 -27.69
CA GLU A 150 -6.81 -26.95 -27.84
C GLU A 150 -6.11 -27.35 -26.56
N PHE A 151 -5.40 -26.41 -25.93
CA PHE A 151 -4.77 -26.62 -24.63
C PHE A 151 -5.81 -27.02 -23.57
N ILE A 152 -6.94 -26.31 -23.50
CA ILE A 152 -8.03 -26.63 -22.56
C ILE A 152 -8.57 -28.05 -22.82
N ARG A 153 -8.76 -28.42 -24.09
CA ARG A 153 -9.18 -29.78 -24.47
C ARG A 153 -8.15 -30.84 -24.10
N ALA A 154 -6.87 -30.53 -24.24
CA ALA A 154 -5.77 -31.45 -23.93
C ALA A 154 -5.60 -31.69 -22.42
N GLY A 155 -6.29 -30.92 -21.57
CA GLY A 155 -6.26 -31.08 -20.11
C GLY A 155 -5.77 -29.84 -19.37
N GLY A 156 -5.50 -28.74 -20.07
CA GLY A 156 -5.14 -27.46 -19.48
C GLY A 156 -6.27 -26.79 -18.70
N THR A 157 -5.95 -25.89 -17.77
CA THR A 157 -6.96 -25.24 -16.89
C THR A 157 -7.28 -23.80 -17.28
N GLY A 158 -6.36 -23.10 -17.93
CA GLY A 158 -6.60 -21.76 -18.43
C GLY A 158 -5.45 -21.26 -19.28
N GLY A 159 -5.56 -20.06 -19.80
CA GLY A 159 -4.49 -19.46 -20.58
C GLY A 159 -4.82 -18.08 -21.10
N ILE A 160 -3.82 -17.50 -21.75
CA ILE A 160 -3.90 -16.20 -22.40
C ILE A 160 -3.70 -16.41 -23.90
N GLY A 161 -4.55 -15.79 -24.70
CA GLY A 161 -4.41 -15.83 -26.15
C GLY A 161 -4.91 -14.56 -26.81
N ASN A 162 -4.65 -14.44 -28.10
CA ASN A 162 -4.94 -13.28 -28.91
C ASN A 162 -5.98 -13.62 -29.97
N VAL A 163 -7.00 -12.78 -30.15
CA VAL A 163 -8.01 -12.96 -31.21
C VAL A 163 -7.58 -12.32 -32.54
N TYR A 164 -6.47 -11.58 -32.54
CA TYR A 164 -5.87 -10.90 -33.69
C TYR A 164 -4.37 -10.68 -33.45
N GLU A 165 -3.60 -10.45 -34.52
CA GLU A 165 -2.15 -10.23 -34.49
C GLU A 165 -1.74 -9.26 -33.36
N PRO A 166 -1.09 -9.75 -32.29
CA PRO A 166 -0.54 -8.91 -31.24
C PRO A 166 0.77 -8.31 -31.74
N TYR A 167 1.10 -7.11 -31.29
CA TYR A 167 2.50 -6.72 -31.29
C TYR A 167 3.23 -7.56 -30.23
N ALA A 168 4.52 -7.82 -30.39
CA ALA A 168 5.28 -8.55 -29.36
C ALA A 168 5.14 -7.93 -27.96
N SER A 169 4.90 -6.61 -27.90
CA SER A 169 4.65 -5.85 -26.66
C SER A 169 3.25 -6.02 -26.06
N SER A 170 2.29 -6.65 -26.74
CA SER A 170 0.97 -6.99 -26.17
C SER A 170 0.89 -8.43 -25.66
N ILE A 171 1.86 -9.28 -25.97
CA ILE A 171 1.90 -10.65 -25.47
C ILE A 171 2.17 -10.60 -23.96
N SER A 172 1.51 -11.47 -23.20
CA SER A 172 1.69 -11.52 -21.76
C SER A 172 3.11 -11.91 -21.40
N HIS A 173 3.69 -11.17 -20.46
CA HIS A 173 5.03 -11.37 -19.91
C HIS A 173 5.08 -12.58 -18.97
N GLU A 174 5.61 -13.72 -19.41
CA GLU A 174 5.77 -14.93 -18.59
C GLU A 174 6.63 -14.73 -17.34
N GLU A 175 7.59 -13.81 -17.37
CA GLU A 175 8.43 -13.43 -16.23
C GLU A 175 7.65 -12.73 -15.11
N ILE A 176 6.41 -12.35 -15.39
CA ILE A 176 5.43 -11.87 -14.43
C ILE A 176 4.37 -12.94 -14.18
N LEU A 177 3.79 -13.51 -15.24
CA LEU A 177 2.67 -14.44 -15.16
C LEU A 177 2.97 -15.64 -14.26
N TYR A 178 4.04 -16.38 -14.56
CA TYR A 178 4.33 -17.62 -13.87
C TYR A 178 4.83 -17.41 -12.45
N PRO A 179 5.75 -16.47 -12.16
CA PRO A 179 6.11 -16.17 -10.78
C PRO A 179 4.92 -15.68 -9.95
N ALA A 180 4.05 -14.83 -10.50
CA ALA A 180 2.85 -14.37 -9.78
C ALA A 180 1.91 -15.54 -9.48
N TYR A 181 1.69 -16.43 -10.45
CA TYR A 181 0.83 -17.59 -10.27
C TYR A 181 1.42 -18.59 -9.26
N ALA A 182 2.74 -18.85 -9.33
CA ALA A 182 3.48 -19.71 -8.42
C ALA A 182 3.43 -19.23 -6.96
N VAL A 183 3.54 -17.91 -6.71
CA VAL A 183 3.37 -17.37 -5.34
C VAL A 183 1.90 -17.33 -4.89
N GLY A 184 0.93 -17.76 -5.69
CA GLY A 184 -0.47 -17.88 -5.27
C GLY A 184 -1.37 -16.71 -5.62
N TYR A 185 -1.04 -15.87 -6.59
CA TYR A 185 -2.05 -15.01 -7.21
C TYR A 185 -3.05 -15.87 -8.01
N PRO A 186 -4.36 -15.59 -7.96
CA PRO A 186 -5.33 -16.23 -8.83
C PRO A 186 -5.04 -15.97 -10.32
N LEU A 187 -5.55 -16.82 -11.21
CA LEU A 187 -5.38 -16.71 -12.66
C LEU A 187 -5.66 -15.29 -13.16
N ALA A 188 -6.77 -14.68 -12.74
CA ALA A 188 -7.10 -13.33 -13.20
C ALA A 188 -6.03 -12.32 -12.77
N ASP A 189 -5.61 -12.33 -11.51
CA ASP A 189 -4.60 -11.39 -11.01
C ASP A 189 -3.27 -11.60 -11.76
N ALA A 190 -2.79 -12.84 -11.86
CA ALA A 190 -1.52 -13.16 -12.50
C ALA A 190 -1.51 -12.82 -14.01
N ALA A 191 -2.62 -13.12 -14.71
CA ALA A 191 -2.77 -12.83 -16.13
C ALA A 191 -2.82 -11.33 -16.43
N TYR A 192 -3.58 -10.56 -15.65
CA TYR A 192 -3.67 -9.13 -15.89
C TYR A 192 -2.45 -8.35 -15.39
N MET A 193 -1.68 -8.90 -14.44
CA MET A 193 -0.37 -8.35 -14.07
C MET A 193 0.67 -8.51 -15.18
N SER A 194 0.58 -9.57 -16.00
CA SER A 194 1.54 -9.84 -17.07
C SER A 194 1.23 -9.13 -18.38
N LEU A 195 0.03 -8.56 -18.55
CA LEU A 195 -0.33 -7.78 -19.74
C LEU A 195 0.22 -6.35 -19.65
N ALA A 196 1.00 -5.93 -20.64
CA ALA A 196 1.59 -4.59 -20.68
C ALA A 196 0.52 -3.48 -20.79
N TYR A 197 -0.61 -3.79 -21.42
CA TYR A 197 -1.76 -2.91 -21.54
C TYR A 197 -3.04 -3.71 -21.79
N LEU A 198 -4.19 -3.07 -21.57
CA LEU A 198 -5.48 -3.64 -21.91
C LEU A 198 -5.83 -3.29 -23.35
N ASP A 199 -6.06 -4.31 -24.17
CA ASP A 199 -6.51 -4.15 -25.55
C ASP A 199 -7.67 -5.09 -25.89
N PHE A 200 -8.15 -5.02 -27.12
CA PHE A 200 -9.23 -5.88 -27.62
C PHE A 200 -8.73 -7.23 -28.17
N ALA A 201 -7.41 -7.38 -28.37
CA ALA A 201 -6.80 -8.54 -28.98
C ALA A 201 -6.59 -9.64 -27.94
N SER A 202 -6.17 -9.29 -26.72
CA SER A 202 -5.87 -10.22 -25.64
C SER A 202 -7.15 -10.74 -24.96
N ILE A 203 -7.21 -12.04 -24.74
CA ILE A 203 -8.25 -12.71 -23.97
C ILE A 203 -7.62 -13.63 -22.92
N VAL A 204 -8.20 -13.63 -21.72
CA VAL A 204 -7.87 -14.57 -20.65
C VAL A 204 -9.00 -15.58 -20.53
N VAL A 205 -8.67 -16.87 -20.59
CA VAL A 205 -9.62 -18.00 -20.53
C VAL A 205 -9.30 -18.85 -19.30
N GLY A 206 -10.33 -19.21 -18.52
CA GLY A 206 -10.20 -19.98 -17.29
C GLY A 206 -11.03 -19.41 -16.14
N ASP A 207 -11.18 -20.17 -15.05
CA ASP A 207 -11.82 -19.67 -13.84
C ASP A 207 -10.94 -18.56 -13.22
N PRO A 208 -11.47 -17.34 -13.01
CA PRO A 208 -10.67 -16.21 -12.54
C PRO A 208 -10.05 -16.45 -11.16
N LEU A 209 -10.62 -17.36 -10.36
CA LEU A 209 -10.19 -17.69 -9.01
C LEU A 209 -9.25 -18.90 -8.94
N THR A 210 -8.91 -19.52 -10.07
CA THR A 210 -7.95 -20.64 -10.11
C THR A 210 -6.65 -20.21 -9.42
N CYS A 211 -6.18 -20.97 -8.43
CA CYS A 211 -4.99 -20.64 -7.66
C CYS A 211 -4.28 -21.91 -7.20
N ILE A 212 -2.98 -22.03 -7.48
CA ILE A 212 -2.20 -23.25 -7.18
C ILE A 212 -1.51 -23.21 -5.82
N ALA A 213 -1.42 -22.02 -5.21
CA ALA A 213 -0.76 -21.83 -3.92
C ALA A 213 -1.50 -20.80 -3.04
N PRO A 214 -2.80 -20.99 -2.74
CA PRO A 214 -3.63 -19.97 -2.08
C PRO A 214 -3.12 -19.58 -0.68
N THR A 215 -2.39 -20.47 0.00
CA THR A 215 -1.78 -20.20 1.31
C THR A 215 -0.42 -19.50 1.23
N GLN A 216 0.18 -19.41 0.03
CA GLN A 216 1.46 -18.75 -0.20
C GLN A 216 1.29 -17.32 -0.73
N LYS A 217 0.06 -16.91 -1.09
CA LYS A 217 -0.23 -15.56 -1.59
C LYS A 217 0.38 -14.52 -0.64
N PRO A 218 1.28 -13.65 -1.11
CA PRO A 218 1.79 -12.56 -0.29
C PRO A 218 0.62 -11.68 0.13
N VAL A 219 0.34 -11.63 1.43
CA VAL A 219 -0.68 -10.72 1.94
C VAL A 219 -0.11 -9.32 1.85
N ARG A 220 -0.65 -8.50 0.94
CA ARG A 220 -0.34 -7.08 0.88
C ARG A 220 -1.26 -6.30 1.82
N PRO A 221 -0.81 -5.15 2.33
CA PRO A 221 -1.69 -4.24 3.04
C PRO A 221 -2.78 -3.72 2.10
N GLU A 222 -4.05 -3.90 2.48
CA GLU A 222 -5.20 -3.30 1.78
C GLU A 222 -5.86 -2.28 2.71
N LEU A 223 -5.88 -1.01 2.31
CA LEU A 223 -6.43 0.08 3.12
C LEU A 223 -7.95 0.16 2.94
N ALA A 224 -8.69 0.05 4.03
CA ALA A 224 -10.15 0.24 4.07
C ALA A 224 -10.52 1.72 4.24
N SER A 225 -9.78 2.45 5.07
CA SER A 225 -9.96 3.90 5.23
C SER A 225 -8.70 4.54 5.81
N PHE A 226 -8.49 5.81 5.48
CA PHE A 226 -7.53 6.69 6.13
C PHE A 226 -8.18 8.06 6.28
N SER A 227 -8.04 8.66 7.46
CA SER A 227 -8.68 9.93 7.78
C SER A 227 -7.83 10.72 8.75
N ALA A 228 -7.96 12.03 8.70
CA ALA A 228 -7.32 12.96 9.63
C ALA A 228 -8.38 13.93 10.15
N THR A 229 -8.44 14.09 11.47
CA THR A 229 -9.41 14.98 12.12
C THR A 229 -8.72 15.93 13.08
N ASN A 230 -9.12 17.20 13.04
CA ASN A 230 -8.63 18.18 14.01
C ASN A 230 -9.42 18.04 15.32
N GLN A 231 -8.72 17.73 16.41
CA GLN A 231 -9.26 17.66 17.75
C GLN A 231 -8.47 18.60 18.66
N ALA A 232 -9.03 19.79 18.91
CA ALA A 232 -8.47 20.78 19.82
C ALA A 232 -6.99 21.16 19.54
N GLY A 233 -6.64 21.38 18.27
CA GLY A 233 -5.29 21.79 17.88
C GLY A 233 -4.30 20.63 17.75
N LYS A 234 -4.79 19.39 17.77
CA LYS A 234 -4.03 18.18 17.43
C LYS A 234 -4.69 17.50 16.24
N ILE A 235 -3.90 16.85 15.39
CA ILE A 235 -4.45 16.05 14.31
C ILE A 235 -4.46 14.59 14.71
N VAL A 236 -5.65 14.00 14.79
CA VAL A 236 -5.84 12.56 15.02
C VAL A 236 -6.03 11.89 13.67
N LEU A 237 -5.05 11.06 13.31
CA LEU A 237 -5.01 10.22 12.12
C LEU A 237 -5.55 8.85 12.48
N ASN A 238 -6.56 8.36 11.75
CA ASN A 238 -7.11 7.03 11.93
C ASN A 238 -7.08 6.28 10.60
N TRP A 239 -6.65 5.03 10.62
CA TRP A 239 -6.73 4.15 9.45
C TRP A 239 -7.18 2.74 9.83
N VAL A 240 -7.78 2.08 8.86
CA VAL A 240 -8.26 0.70 8.94
C VAL A 240 -7.77 -0.04 7.71
N THR A 241 -7.30 -1.27 7.90
CA THR A 241 -6.89 -2.18 6.82
C THR A 241 -7.83 -3.39 6.76
N PHE A 242 -7.98 -3.99 5.57
CA PHE A 242 -8.67 -5.27 5.38
C PHE A 242 -7.73 -6.46 5.53
N SER A 243 -6.46 -6.29 5.17
CA SER A 243 -5.43 -7.33 5.23
C SER A 243 -4.06 -6.71 5.42
N GLU A 244 -3.11 -7.44 6.02
CA GLU A 244 -1.74 -7.00 6.28
C GLU A 244 -0.74 -8.17 6.26
N PRO A 245 0.46 -8.00 5.68
CA PRO A 245 1.56 -8.94 5.89
C PRO A 245 1.97 -8.96 7.35
N SER A 246 2.42 -10.12 7.85
CA SER A 246 2.83 -10.30 9.24
C SER A 246 3.99 -9.39 9.67
N GLU A 247 4.81 -8.93 8.71
CA GLU A 247 5.98 -8.07 8.95
C GLU A 247 5.71 -6.58 8.62
N LEU A 248 4.44 -6.21 8.41
CA LEU A 248 4.07 -4.83 8.06
C LEU A 248 4.29 -3.87 9.23
N ASN A 249 4.90 -2.72 8.94
CA ASN A 249 4.89 -1.54 9.80
C ASN A 249 4.26 -0.35 9.07
N PHE A 250 3.64 0.56 9.81
CA PHE A 250 3.10 1.81 9.27
C PHE A 250 3.99 2.99 9.61
N GLU A 251 4.20 3.83 8.61
CA GLU A 251 4.86 5.13 8.72
C GLU A 251 3.90 6.23 8.26
N LEU A 252 3.88 7.34 8.99
CA LEU A 252 3.09 8.52 8.63
C LEU A 252 4.02 9.65 8.25
N TYR A 253 3.65 10.34 7.17
CA TYR A 253 4.37 11.50 6.67
C TYR A 253 3.46 12.72 6.64
N ARG A 254 4.05 13.89 6.86
CA ARG A 254 3.37 15.18 6.90
C ARG A 254 4.04 16.16 5.96
N SER A 255 3.25 16.90 5.18
CA SER A 255 3.72 18.03 4.37
C SER A 255 2.75 19.21 4.42
N LEU A 256 3.25 20.40 4.07
CA LEU A 256 2.46 21.60 3.80
C LEU A 256 2.15 21.78 2.29
N ALA A 257 2.64 20.89 1.44
CA ALA A 257 2.41 20.91 0.00
C ALA A 257 1.91 19.54 -0.50
N GLU A 258 0.95 19.58 -1.42
CA GLU A 258 0.24 18.40 -1.92
C GLU A 258 1.15 17.37 -2.62
N ASN A 259 2.21 17.83 -3.28
CA ASN A 259 3.12 16.99 -4.05
C ASN A 259 4.48 16.76 -3.38
N ASP A 260 4.66 17.27 -2.16
CA ASP A 260 5.88 17.04 -1.39
C ASP A 260 5.70 15.80 -0.51
N PRO A 261 6.57 14.77 -0.61
CA PRO A 261 6.47 13.54 0.18
C PRO A 261 6.38 13.81 1.69
N GLY A 262 6.98 14.91 2.16
CA GLY A 262 6.90 15.35 3.55
C GLY A 262 7.91 14.69 4.47
N GLU A 263 7.81 15.01 5.76
CA GLU A 263 8.65 14.46 6.81
C GLU A 263 7.93 13.33 7.55
N ARG A 264 8.66 12.30 7.96
CA ARG A 264 8.14 11.22 8.80
C ARG A 264 7.83 11.77 10.19
N ILE A 265 6.60 11.55 10.67
CA ILE A 265 6.14 12.00 11.99
C ILE A 265 6.02 10.86 13.00
N THR A 266 6.03 9.59 12.58
CA THR A 266 6.02 8.44 13.50
C THR A 266 7.43 8.16 14.01
N PRO A 267 7.72 8.34 15.31
CA PRO A 267 9.08 8.15 15.85
C PRO A 267 9.42 6.67 16.10
N PHE A 268 8.43 5.78 15.98
CA PHE A 268 8.55 4.33 16.12
C PHE A 268 7.70 3.66 15.06
N ASP A 269 7.98 2.38 14.83
CA ASP A 269 7.22 1.56 13.88
C ASP A 269 5.88 1.19 14.51
N ILE A 270 4.79 1.44 13.78
CA ILE A 270 3.45 0.99 14.18
C ILE A 270 3.22 -0.34 13.50
N SER A 271 3.44 -1.45 14.21
CA SER A 271 3.31 -2.77 13.60
C SER A 271 1.85 -3.14 13.29
N GLY A 272 1.68 -3.79 12.14
CA GLY A 272 0.43 -4.45 11.75
C GLY A 272 0.01 -5.52 12.75
N VAL A 273 -1.27 -5.84 12.76
CA VAL A 273 -1.86 -6.95 13.55
C VAL A 273 -1.95 -8.24 12.74
N GLY A 274 -1.59 -8.21 11.45
CA GLY A 274 -1.46 -9.38 10.58
C GLY A 274 -2.65 -9.58 9.65
N GLN A 275 -2.79 -10.80 9.11
CA GLN A 275 -3.50 -11.04 7.84
C GLN A 275 -4.97 -10.62 7.75
N ASN A 276 -5.66 -10.37 8.87
CA ASN A 276 -7.07 -9.95 8.90
C ASN A 276 -7.27 -8.43 9.00
N GLY A 277 -6.20 -7.64 8.91
CA GLY A 277 -6.26 -6.19 9.04
C GLY A 277 -6.53 -5.73 10.47
N GLY A 278 -6.35 -4.42 10.68
CA GLY A 278 -6.41 -3.77 11.97
C GLY A 278 -7.00 -2.37 11.90
N SER A 279 -7.14 -1.75 13.07
CA SER A 279 -7.54 -0.35 13.22
C SER A 279 -6.52 0.37 14.08
N TYR A 280 -6.09 1.53 13.60
CA TYR A 280 -4.94 2.24 14.14
C TYR A 280 -5.25 3.72 14.29
N SER A 281 -4.54 4.36 15.22
CA SER A 281 -4.62 5.79 15.45
C SER A 281 -3.25 6.35 15.80
N TYR A 282 -2.95 7.53 15.28
CA TYR A 282 -1.78 8.33 15.65
C TYR A 282 -2.20 9.78 15.86
N THR A 283 -1.58 10.48 16.81
CA THR A 283 -1.87 11.89 17.08
C THR A 283 -0.66 12.75 16.80
N ASP A 284 -0.76 13.61 15.80
CA ASP A 284 0.21 14.66 15.53
C ASP A 284 -0.07 15.88 16.41
N THR A 285 0.92 16.25 17.21
CA THR A 285 0.89 17.41 18.10
C THR A 285 1.86 18.51 17.69
N ASP A 286 2.66 18.27 16.65
CA ASP A 286 3.81 19.10 16.29
C ASP A 286 3.47 20.04 15.11
N LEU A 287 2.41 20.83 15.30
CA LEU A 287 1.87 21.71 14.27
C LEU A 287 2.45 23.12 14.41
N HIS A 288 3.32 23.51 13.46
CA HIS A 288 4.06 24.78 13.51
C HIS A 288 3.51 25.89 12.60
N ALA A 289 2.58 25.58 11.71
CA ALA A 289 2.16 26.49 10.66
C ALA A 289 0.65 26.47 10.44
N THR A 290 0.10 27.62 10.06
CA THR A 290 -1.28 27.71 9.58
C THR A 290 -1.32 27.26 8.13
N GLY A 291 -2.36 26.54 7.73
CA GLY A 291 -2.51 26.13 6.34
C GLY A 291 -3.12 24.74 6.22
N THR A 292 -3.00 24.17 5.03
CA THR A 292 -3.42 22.81 4.77
C THR A 292 -2.23 21.88 5.01
N TYR A 293 -2.40 20.96 5.94
CA TYR A 293 -1.50 19.84 6.12
C TYR A 293 -1.99 18.66 5.29
N PHE A 294 -1.05 17.98 4.65
CA PHE A 294 -1.24 16.76 3.90
C PHE A 294 -0.57 15.62 4.68
N TYR A 295 -1.31 14.56 4.93
CA TYR A 295 -0.81 13.37 5.61
C TYR A 295 -0.84 12.18 4.67
N ARG A 296 0.26 11.42 4.65
CA ARG A 296 0.38 10.18 3.88
C ARG A 296 0.61 9.02 4.82
N LEU A 297 0.05 7.88 4.45
CA LEU A 297 0.25 6.61 5.12
C LEU A 297 1.08 5.71 4.22
N GLN A 298 2.14 5.13 4.78
CA GLN A 298 3.01 4.19 4.10
C GLN A 298 3.07 2.89 4.90
N GLY A 299 2.94 1.77 4.21
CA GLY A 299 3.25 0.44 4.72
C GLY A 299 4.68 0.09 4.37
N VAL A 300 5.43 -0.46 5.32
CA VAL A 300 6.83 -0.85 5.14
C VAL A 300 6.98 -2.32 5.55
N THR A 301 7.60 -3.10 4.67
CA THR A 301 7.99 -4.49 4.90
C THR A 301 9.51 -4.61 4.70
N PRO A 302 10.15 -5.73 5.09
CA PRO A 302 11.58 -5.91 4.80
C PRO A 302 11.93 -5.87 3.31
N GLN A 303 10.97 -6.15 2.43
CA GLN A 303 11.18 -6.27 0.99
C GLN A 303 10.80 -5.00 0.21
N GLU A 304 9.87 -4.20 0.74
CA GLU A 304 9.32 -3.05 -0.01
C GLU A 304 8.68 -1.98 0.88
N GLU A 305 8.59 -0.79 0.32
CA GLU A 305 7.82 0.35 0.79
C GLU A 305 6.56 0.53 -0.08
N ILE A 306 5.42 0.74 0.55
CA ILE A 306 4.09 0.69 -0.06
C ILE A 306 3.31 1.95 0.32
N VAL A 307 3.02 2.83 -0.64
CA VAL A 307 2.12 3.97 -0.37
C VAL A 307 0.69 3.46 -0.24
N LEU A 308 0.01 3.83 0.85
CA LEU A 308 -1.34 3.38 1.18
C LEU A 308 -2.37 4.50 0.96
N GLY A 309 -3.06 4.44 -0.18
CA GLY A 309 -4.12 5.37 -0.54
C GLY A 309 -3.64 6.78 -0.85
N ASP A 310 -4.59 7.67 -1.07
CA ASP A 310 -4.33 9.09 -1.31
C ASP A 310 -4.01 9.85 -0.01
N PRO A 311 -3.24 10.95 -0.08
CA PRO A 311 -3.03 11.81 1.07
C PRO A 311 -4.35 12.38 1.61
N VAL A 312 -4.51 12.38 2.93
CA VAL A 312 -5.62 13.06 3.59
C VAL A 312 -5.19 14.46 4.01
N LEU A 313 -6.09 15.44 3.85
CA LEU A 313 -5.78 16.82 4.16
C LEU A 313 -6.57 17.33 5.36
N VAL A 314 -5.93 18.16 6.17
CA VAL A 314 -6.58 18.90 7.25
C VAL A 314 -6.13 20.35 7.23
N ARG A 315 -7.10 21.26 7.30
CA ARG A 315 -6.83 22.69 7.40
C ARG A 315 -6.72 23.11 8.85
N ILE A 316 -5.63 23.81 9.16
CA ILE A 316 -5.37 24.45 10.44
C ILE A 316 -5.47 25.97 10.27
N ASP A 317 -6.49 26.57 10.88
CA ASP A 317 -6.65 28.02 10.92
C ASP A 317 -5.94 28.64 12.13
N ARG A 318 -5.54 29.92 12.00
CA ARG A 318 -4.80 30.71 13.01
C ARG A 318 -5.35 30.66 14.44
N ASN A 319 -6.64 30.44 14.62
CA ASN A 319 -7.26 30.40 15.94
C ASN A 319 -6.99 29.07 16.70
N LEU A 320 -6.41 28.07 16.05
CA LEU A 320 -6.23 26.71 16.57
C LEU A 320 -4.77 26.31 16.84
N LEU A 321 -3.79 27.15 16.47
CA LEU A 321 -2.35 26.95 16.69
C LEU A 321 -1.82 27.61 17.97
N ASN A 322 -2.68 28.25 18.76
CA ASN A 322 -2.27 28.78 20.05
C ASN A 322 -2.07 27.62 21.03
N SER A 323 -0.89 27.01 20.96
CA SER A 323 -0.23 26.38 22.09
C SER A 323 -0.34 27.37 23.25
N SER A 324 -1.11 26.98 24.26
CA SER A 324 -1.49 27.88 25.34
C SER A 324 -0.26 28.27 26.16
N LEU A 325 0.02 29.57 26.25
CA LEU A 325 0.84 30.14 27.32
C LEU A 325 0.35 29.53 28.66
N ASN A 326 1.25 28.87 29.40
CA ASN A 326 0.89 28.17 30.64
C ASN A 326 1.62 28.80 31.82
N ALA A 327 0.87 29.13 32.86
CA ALA A 327 1.43 29.51 34.14
C ALA A 327 0.49 29.11 35.28
N SER A 328 1.05 28.61 36.38
CA SER A 328 0.33 28.24 37.59
C SER A 328 1.07 28.75 38.82
N ASN A 329 0.35 29.04 39.90
CA ASN A 329 0.96 29.47 41.15
C ASN A 329 0.66 28.47 42.29
N HIS A 330 1.68 28.14 43.07
CA HIS A 330 1.53 27.28 44.25
C HIS A 330 2.42 27.76 45.42
N PRO A 331 1.89 27.81 46.65
CA PRO A 331 0.50 27.51 47.03
C PRO A 331 -0.50 28.60 46.59
N ASN A 332 -1.78 28.23 46.49
CA ASN A 332 -2.91 29.13 46.25
C ASN A 332 -4.16 28.58 46.97
N PRO A 333 -4.68 29.20 48.05
CA PRO A 333 -4.22 30.45 48.66
C PRO A 333 -2.82 30.37 49.30
N PHE A 334 -2.17 31.52 49.54
CA PHE A 334 -0.87 31.62 50.20
C PHE A 334 -0.83 32.74 51.26
N ASN A 335 0.06 32.62 52.24
CA ASN A 335 0.17 33.57 53.37
C ASN A 335 1.52 34.30 53.52
N ALA A 336 2.58 33.79 52.88
CA ALA A 336 3.90 34.45 52.85
C ALA A 336 4.35 34.73 51.41
N ALA A 337 4.42 33.69 50.58
CA ALA A 337 4.79 33.80 49.18
C ALA A 337 4.14 32.68 48.36
N THR A 338 4.01 32.91 47.05
CA THR A 338 3.61 31.90 46.06
C THR A 338 4.65 31.82 44.96
N ARG A 339 4.93 30.60 44.48
CA ARG A 339 5.79 30.38 43.31
C ARG A 339 4.92 30.27 42.08
N ILE A 340 5.12 31.17 41.13
CA ILE A 340 4.49 31.16 39.80
C ILE A 340 5.43 30.40 38.88
N GLN A 341 5.04 29.21 38.45
CA GLN A 341 5.72 28.42 37.42
C GLN A 341 5.13 28.76 36.06
N LEU A 342 5.97 28.99 35.05
CA LEU A 342 5.54 29.31 33.69
C LEU A 342 6.44 28.63 32.66
N THR A 343 5.84 28.28 31.52
CA THR A 343 6.55 27.67 30.39
C THR A 343 6.40 28.56 29.17
N LEU A 344 7.53 29.06 28.66
CA LEU A 344 7.62 29.85 27.45
C LEU A 344 7.98 28.92 26.29
N GLN A 345 7.22 28.96 25.19
CA GLN A 345 7.54 28.16 24.01
C GLN A 345 8.63 28.82 23.15
N GLU A 346 8.67 30.15 23.14
CA GLU A 346 9.64 30.92 22.37
C GLU A 346 10.42 31.89 23.27
N SER A 347 11.63 32.21 22.82
CA SER A 347 12.46 33.22 23.48
C SER A 347 12.00 34.61 23.06
N GLY A 348 11.84 35.53 24.00
CA GLY A 348 11.46 36.90 23.65
C GLY A 348 11.01 37.78 24.81
N PRO A 349 10.54 39.01 24.50
CA PRO A 349 10.06 39.96 25.48
C PRO A 349 8.93 39.37 26.32
N THR A 350 9.14 39.28 27.63
CA THR A 350 8.20 38.66 28.56
C THR A 350 7.80 39.64 29.65
N SER A 351 6.51 39.72 29.96
CA SER A 351 6.00 40.51 31.08
C SER A 351 5.13 39.66 32.00
N LEU A 352 5.40 39.70 33.30
CA LEU A 352 4.58 39.08 34.34
C LEU A 352 4.25 40.14 35.37
N ILE A 353 2.98 40.55 35.43
CA ILE A 353 2.52 41.67 36.25
C ILE A 353 1.37 41.23 37.14
N VAL A 354 1.41 41.58 38.42
CA VAL A 354 0.35 41.36 39.40
C VAL A 354 -0.55 42.59 39.46
N TYR A 355 -1.86 42.37 39.49
CA TYR A 355 -2.93 43.36 39.57
C TYR A 355 -3.86 43.06 40.74
N ASP A 356 -4.49 44.10 41.29
CA ASP A 356 -5.58 43.96 42.24
C ASP A 356 -6.94 43.76 41.54
N LEU A 357 -8.01 43.57 42.33
CA LEU A 357 -9.38 43.41 41.84
C LEU A 357 -9.90 44.58 40.98
N LEU A 358 -9.32 45.78 41.11
CA LEU A 358 -9.68 46.96 40.33
C LEU A 358 -8.82 47.09 39.06
N GLY A 359 -7.97 46.11 38.77
CA GLY A 359 -7.05 46.13 37.63
C GLY A 359 -5.88 47.11 37.82
N ARG A 360 -5.63 47.60 39.03
CA ARG A 360 -4.48 48.45 39.31
C ARG A 360 -3.24 47.59 39.43
N LYS A 361 -2.15 48.02 38.78
CA LYS A 361 -0.86 47.32 38.86
C LYS A 361 -0.33 47.36 40.30
N VAL A 362 0.01 46.19 40.82
CA VAL A 362 0.55 45.97 42.17
C VAL A 362 2.06 45.75 42.12
N ARG A 363 2.51 44.81 41.29
CA ARG A 363 3.92 44.38 41.23
C ARG A 363 4.31 43.95 39.82
N THR A 364 5.50 44.33 39.36
CA THR A 364 6.12 43.76 38.16
C THR A 364 7.11 42.67 38.57
N LEU A 365 6.90 41.44 38.11
CA LEU A 365 7.72 40.27 38.46
C LEU A 365 8.71 39.89 37.35
N ILE A 366 8.32 40.07 36.09
CA ILE A 366 9.16 39.93 34.90
C ILE A 366 8.88 41.13 33.99
N GLY A 367 9.94 41.70 33.40
CA GLY A 367 9.84 42.81 32.46
C GLY A 367 11.03 42.87 31.50
N ASP A 368 11.60 41.71 31.18
CA ASP A 368 12.81 41.52 30.38
C ASP A 368 12.60 40.40 29.33
N GLU A 369 13.57 40.23 28.43
CA GLU A 369 13.58 39.08 27.52
C GLU A 369 13.89 37.79 28.29
N ARG A 370 13.17 36.73 27.96
CA ARG A 370 13.35 35.40 28.57
C ARG A 370 13.58 34.35 27.49
N PRO A 371 14.46 33.37 27.73
CA PRO A 371 14.61 32.24 26.84
C PRO A 371 13.37 31.34 26.88
N ALA A 372 13.16 30.59 25.81
CA ALA A 372 12.22 29.48 25.78
C ALA A 372 12.56 28.44 26.89
N GLY A 373 11.53 27.79 27.41
CA GLY A 373 11.62 26.79 28.47
C GLY A 373 10.82 27.13 29.72
N SER A 374 10.99 26.31 30.74
CA SER A 374 10.29 26.49 32.02
C SER A 374 11.10 27.37 32.97
N CYS A 375 10.43 28.33 33.60
CA CYS A 375 11.02 29.10 34.69
C CYS A 375 10.02 29.34 35.82
N SER A 376 10.50 29.86 36.94
CA SER A 376 9.66 30.15 38.09
C SER A 376 10.03 31.48 38.73
N VAL A 377 9.02 32.23 39.14
CA VAL A 377 9.18 33.51 39.84
C VAL A 377 8.37 33.48 41.13
N ILE A 378 8.85 34.16 42.16
CA ILE A 378 8.20 34.21 43.47
C ILE A 378 7.53 35.58 43.63
N TRP A 379 6.29 35.57 44.09
CA TRP A 379 5.63 36.76 44.62
C TRP A 379 5.44 36.62 46.13
N ASP A 380 5.86 37.62 46.87
CA ASP A 380 5.95 37.67 48.35
C ASP A 380 4.84 38.53 49.00
N GLY A 381 3.80 38.86 48.23
CA GLY A 381 2.71 39.70 48.72
C GLY A 381 3.08 41.17 48.90
N GLN A 382 4.15 41.66 48.26
CA GLN A 382 4.53 43.08 48.28
C GLN A 382 4.21 43.79 46.96
N ASP A 383 3.98 45.10 47.03
CA ASP A 383 3.87 45.98 45.86
C ASP A 383 5.26 46.40 45.33
N ASP A 384 5.31 47.15 44.22
CA ASP A 384 6.57 47.67 43.65
C ASP A 384 7.36 48.57 44.64
N ALA A 385 6.72 49.12 45.69
CA ALA A 385 7.35 49.94 46.72
C ALA A 385 7.80 49.14 47.96
N GLY A 386 7.69 47.81 47.94
CA GLY A 386 8.09 46.93 49.04
C GLY A 386 7.11 46.91 50.22
N ARG A 387 5.87 47.39 50.03
CA ARG A 387 4.85 47.38 51.07
C ARG A 387 3.98 46.15 50.92
N THR A 388 3.71 45.47 52.04
CA THR A 388 2.81 44.31 52.05
C THR A 388 1.38 44.73 51.69
N VAL A 389 0.79 44.08 50.69
CA VAL A 389 -0.57 44.34 50.24
C VAL A 389 -1.61 43.77 51.21
N ALA A 390 -2.89 44.12 51.07
CA ALA A 390 -3.95 43.57 51.94
C ALA A 390 -4.25 42.09 51.59
N SER A 391 -4.83 41.33 52.52
CA SER A 391 -5.41 40.02 52.17
C SER A 391 -6.52 40.20 51.13
N GLY A 392 -6.58 39.34 50.12
CA GLY A 392 -7.57 39.45 49.05
C GLY A 392 -7.21 38.66 47.80
N THR A 393 -8.03 38.87 46.77
CA THR A 393 -7.83 38.28 45.44
C THR A 393 -6.96 39.19 44.58
N TYR A 394 -6.03 38.59 43.87
CA TYR A 394 -5.12 39.24 42.93
C TYR A 394 -5.11 38.46 41.62
N PHE A 395 -4.69 39.12 40.54
CA PHE A 395 -4.50 38.47 39.25
C PHE A 395 -3.06 38.68 38.79
N TYR A 396 -2.42 37.66 38.24
CA TYR A 396 -1.21 37.87 37.45
C TYR A 396 -1.51 37.74 35.97
N GLN A 397 -0.88 38.59 35.17
CA GLN A 397 -0.94 38.56 33.71
C GLN A 397 0.45 38.29 33.16
N LEU A 398 0.57 37.20 32.41
CA LEU A 398 1.76 36.83 31.65
C LEU A 398 1.55 37.22 30.19
N LYS A 399 2.51 37.92 29.58
CA LYS A 399 2.59 38.13 28.13
C LYS A 399 3.95 37.72 27.61
N ASN A 400 3.95 37.01 26.49
CA ASN A 400 5.13 36.63 25.73
C ASN A 400 4.68 36.45 24.27
N ASP A 401 5.44 37.01 23.33
CA ASP A 401 5.18 36.93 21.89
C ASP A 401 3.71 37.16 21.45
N GLY A 402 3.12 38.29 21.87
CA GLY A 402 1.73 38.65 21.52
C GLY A 402 0.64 37.84 22.23
N GLN A 403 0.97 36.73 22.91
CA GLN A 403 0.04 35.96 23.75
C GLN A 403 -0.16 36.64 25.11
N THR A 404 -1.35 36.47 25.70
CA THR A 404 -1.66 36.97 27.06
C THR A 404 -2.43 35.91 27.84
N LEU A 405 -1.90 35.50 29.00
CA LEU A 405 -2.57 34.65 29.98
C LEU A 405 -2.85 35.46 31.24
N THR A 406 -4.04 35.33 31.83
CA THR A 406 -4.37 35.92 33.13
C THR A 406 -4.90 34.85 34.07
N GLN A 407 -4.43 34.83 35.31
CA GLN A 407 -4.77 33.81 36.31
C GLN A 407 -4.97 34.45 37.68
N GLN A 408 -5.83 33.82 38.50
CA GLN A 408 -6.24 34.35 39.80
C GLN A 408 -5.42 33.74 40.95
N MET A 409 -5.09 34.55 41.95
CA MET A 409 -4.43 34.15 43.19
C MET A 409 -5.18 34.70 44.41
N ALA A 410 -5.14 33.96 45.52
CA ALA A 410 -5.66 34.42 46.81
C ALA A 410 -4.52 34.56 47.83
N TYR A 411 -4.37 35.76 48.39
CA TYR A 411 -3.40 36.08 49.43
C TYR A 411 -4.10 36.27 50.79
N VAL A 412 -3.59 35.63 51.84
CA VAL A 412 -4.19 35.63 53.19
C VAL A 412 -3.10 35.87 54.23
N LYS A 413 -3.12 37.03 54.89
CA LYS A 413 -2.22 37.33 56.03
C LYS A 413 -2.45 36.46 57.25
#